data_AF-A0A8W8LNS5-F1
#
_entry.id   AF-A0A8W8LNS5-F1
#
_cell.length_a   1.000
_cell.length_b   1.000
_cell.length_c   1.000
_cell.angle_alpha   90.00
_cell.angle_beta   90.00
_cell.angle_gamma   90.00
#
_symmetry.space_group_name_H-M   'P 1'
#
loop_
_entity.id
_entity.type
_entity.pdbx_description
1 polymer ?
#
loop_
_entity_poly.entity_id
_entity_poly.type
_entity_poly.pdbx_seq_one_letter_code
_entity_poly.pdbx_strand_id
1 'polypeptide(L)'
;MVVYGKSYYTSLAKDFSFGPQNQWGLNGGRCGVCGDPYQQNPRENEAGGKYATGIISRCYRYFPTGQIIAVQVDLTVNHLGYFEFRLCEHNDTSTPISQACLDANLLQFADGSTRHYVRERDYGVMTLNLRIPPTVVCTQCVLQWKYHTGNSWGRDKGGEGIGHGPQEEFYGCSDIAILPNCDDVTGKAATPH
;
A
#
# COMPACT_ATOMS: atom_id res chain seq x y z
N MET A 1 7.87 -23.49 4.54
CA MET A 1 6.48 -23.28 4.08
C MET A 1 5.69 -22.80 5.28
N VAL A 2 5.56 -21.48 5.46
CA VAL A 2 4.80 -20.91 6.57
C VAL A 2 3.52 -20.32 6.00
N VAL A 3 2.42 -20.88 6.49
CA VAL A 3 1.02 -20.59 6.21
C VAL A 3 0.46 -19.93 7.46
N TYR A 4 -0.04 -18.69 7.36
CA TYR A 4 -1.16 -18.08 8.11
C TYR A 4 -1.58 -16.84 7.30
N GLY A 5 -2.84 -16.49 7.05
CA GLY A 5 -4.11 -17.07 7.48
C GLY A 5 -5.14 -17.09 6.33
N LYS A 6 -6.11 -18.00 6.46
CA LYS A 6 -7.27 -18.12 5.58
C LYS A 6 -8.24 -16.96 5.83
N SER A 7 -8.96 -16.63 4.75
CA SER A 7 -10.35 -16.14 4.70
C SER A 7 -10.63 -14.64 4.58
N TYR A 8 -10.89 -14.27 3.31
CA TYR A 8 -11.92 -13.36 2.80
C TYR A 8 -11.78 -11.85 3.03
N TYR A 9 -11.56 -11.15 1.90
CA TYR A 9 -11.74 -9.71 1.68
C TYR A 9 -10.83 -8.76 2.46
N THR A 10 -9.57 -8.66 2.05
CA THR A 10 -8.85 -7.39 1.82
C THR A 10 -7.50 -7.71 1.19
N SER A 11 -7.28 -7.19 -0.02
CA SER A 11 -5.98 -6.69 -0.51
C SER A 11 -4.75 -7.37 0.12
N LEU A 12 -4.31 -8.50 -0.45
CA LEU A 12 -3.10 -9.24 -0.04
C LEU A 12 -1.83 -8.41 -0.35
N ALA A 13 -1.65 -7.29 0.33
CA ALA A 13 -0.34 -6.69 0.49
C ALA A 13 0.36 -7.48 1.61
N LYS A 14 1.41 -8.23 1.26
CA LYS A 14 2.37 -8.65 2.27
C LYS A 14 3.27 -7.46 2.54
N ASP A 15 3.30 -7.03 3.78
CA ASP A 15 4.09 -5.89 4.19
C ASP A 15 5.56 -6.31 4.30
N PHE A 16 6.40 -5.78 3.43
CA PHE A 16 7.82 -6.08 3.47
C PHE A 16 8.61 -4.82 3.85
N SER A 17 9.31 -4.93 4.97
CA SER A 17 10.57 -4.23 5.17
C SER A 17 11.68 -5.28 5.20
N PHE A 18 12.77 -5.02 4.49
CA PHE A 18 13.99 -5.84 4.56
C PHE A 18 14.95 -5.33 5.64
N GLY A 19 14.43 -4.54 6.58
CA GLY A 19 15.16 -3.95 7.69
C GLY A 19 15.78 -2.59 7.35
N PRO A 20 15.98 -1.73 8.37
CA PRO A 20 16.55 -0.40 8.18
C PRO A 20 17.98 -0.44 7.61
N GLN A 21 18.76 -1.48 7.93
CA GLN A 21 20.11 -1.66 7.37
C GLN A 21 20.10 -1.88 5.85
N ASN A 22 19.17 -2.69 5.35
CA ASN A 22 19.05 -2.92 3.91
C ASN A 22 18.53 -1.65 3.21
N GLN A 23 17.50 -1.02 3.77
CA GLN A 23 16.91 0.17 3.17
C GLN A 23 17.87 1.37 3.18
N TRP A 24 18.35 1.78 4.35
CA TRP A 24 19.14 2.99 4.53
C TRP A 24 20.64 2.76 4.39
N GLY A 25 21.16 1.69 4.95
CA GLY A 25 22.59 1.38 4.91
C GLY A 25 23.09 1.00 3.52
N LEU A 26 22.33 0.15 2.79
CA LEU A 26 22.76 -0.35 1.48
C LEU A 26 22.12 0.42 0.31
N ASN A 27 20.85 0.80 0.44
CA ASN A 27 20.08 1.34 -0.69
C ASN A 27 19.81 2.85 -0.62
N GLY A 28 20.36 3.54 0.37
CA GLY A 28 20.24 5.00 0.52
C GLY A 28 18.80 5.47 0.75
N GLY A 29 18.02 4.68 1.48
CA GLY A 29 16.61 4.95 1.79
C GLY A 29 15.63 4.40 0.77
N ARG A 30 16.12 3.86 -0.36
CA ARG A 30 15.26 3.37 -1.44
C ARG A 30 14.66 2.01 -1.12
N CYS A 31 13.43 1.81 -1.58
CA CYS A 31 12.65 0.58 -1.51
C CYS A 31 12.03 0.28 -2.88
N GLY A 32 11.66 -0.97 -3.15
CA GLY A 32 10.76 -1.30 -4.26
C GLY A 32 9.38 -0.67 -4.05
N VAL A 33 8.65 -0.45 -5.13
CA VAL A 33 7.35 0.25 -5.09
C VAL A 33 6.34 -0.52 -4.23
N CYS A 34 6.45 -1.85 -4.21
CA CYS A 34 5.56 -2.72 -3.45
C CYS A 34 6.27 -3.44 -2.28
N GLY A 35 7.34 -2.83 -1.74
CA GLY A 35 8.00 -3.27 -0.49
C GLY A 35 9.22 -4.16 -0.67
N ASP A 36 9.48 -4.65 -1.89
CA ASP A 36 10.66 -5.44 -2.22
C ASP A 36 11.99 -4.70 -1.92
N PRO A 37 13.11 -5.40 -1.68
CA PRO A 37 14.42 -4.76 -1.59
C PRO A 37 14.70 -4.03 -2.89
N TYR A 38 15.22 -2.81 -2.79
CA TYR A 38 15.44 -1.97 -3.97
C TYR A 38 16.31 -2.67 -5.03
N GLN A 39 17.33 -3.42 -4.60
CA GLN A 39 18.28 -4.15 -5.44
C GLN A 39 17.76 -5.50 -5.95
N GLN A 40 16.61 -5.98 -5.49
CA GLN A 40 16.09 -7.28 -5.90
C GLN A 40 15.56 -7.22 -7.34
N ASN A 41 15.85 -8.27 -8.11
CA ASN A 41 15.31 -8.46 -9.46
C ASN A 41 15.18 -9.96 -9.79
N PRO A 42 13.99 -10.47 -10.17
CA PRO A 42 12.71 -9.74 -10.18
C PRO A 42 12.23 -9.41 -8.76
N ARG A 43 11.54 -8.29 -8.61
CA ARG A 43 10.82 -7.94 -7.38
C ARG A 43 9.59 -8.83 -7.28
N GLU A 44 9.35 -9.44 -6.13
CA GLU A 44 8.31 -10.47 -6.01
C GLU A 44 6.89 -9.88 -5.99
N ASN A 45 6.72 -8.63 -5.56
CA ASN A 45 5.42 -7.97 -5.41
C ASN A 45 5.10 -6.96 -6.52
N GLU A 46 5.99 -6.79 -7.50
CA GLU A 46 5.77 -5.96 -8.69
C GLU A 46 5.48 -6.86 -9.92
N ALA A 47 4.90 -6.31 -10.99
CA ALA A 47 4.50 -7.06 -12.17
C ALA A 47 5.64 -7.95 -12.73
N GLY A 48 5.32 -9.19 -13.07
CA GLY A 48 6.31 -10.24 -13.40
C GLY A 48 6.89 -10.96 -12.19
N GLY A 49 6.63 -10.47 -10.98
CA GLY A 49 6.96 -11.08 -9.71
C GLY A 49 5.98 -12.18 -9.30
N LYS A 50 6.42 -12.99 -8.34
CA LYS A 50 5.70 -14.17 -7.85
C LYS A 50 4.30 -13.86 -7.28
N TYR A 51 4.11 -12.70 -6.66
CA TYR A 51 2.86 -12.33 -5.99
C TYR A 51 2.02 -11.32 -6.79
N ALA A 52 2.60 -10.67 -7.80
CA ALA A 52 1.90 -9.76 -8.70
C ALA A 52 1.12 -10.53 -9.78
N THR A 53 0.02 -11.16 -9.36
CA THR A 53 -0.80 -12.04 -10.21
C THR A 53 -1.82 -11.30 -11.08
N GLY A 54 -2.01 -9.98 -10.88
CA GLY A 54 -3.02 -9.17 -11.57
C GLY A 54 -4.46 -9.46 -11.13
N ILE A 55 -4.65 -10.20 -10.04
CA ILE A 55 -5.97 -10.48 -9.47
C ILE A 55 -6.53 -9.21 -8.83
N ILE A 56 -7.66 -8.73 -9.36
CA ILE A 56 -8.39 -7.63 -8.76
C ILE A 56 -8.98 -8.08 -7.43
N SER A 57 -8.40 -7.59 -6.34
CA SER A 57 -8.79 -7.95 -4.97
C SER A 57 -10.15 -7.37 -4.57
N ARG A 58 -10.54 -6.24 -5.17
CA ARG A 58 -11.84 -5.59 -4.94
C ARG A 58 -12.19 -4.65 -6.08
N CYS A 59 -13.46 -4.62 -6.46
CA CYS A 59 -14.01 -3.59 -7.33
C CYS A 59 -14.87 -2.63 -6.50
N TYR A 60 -14.65 -1.33 -6.69
CA TYR A 60 -15.46 -0.24 -6.15
C TYR A 60 -16.25 0.40 -7.28
N ARG A 61 -17.55 0.63 -7.06
CA ARG A 61 -18.37 1.32 -8.05
C ARG A 61 -17.92 2.77 -8.19
N TYR A 62 -17.78 3.27 -9.41
CA TYR A 62 -17.40 4.66 -9.68
C TYR A 62 -18.55 5.63 -9.35
N PHE A 63 -18.21 6.75 -8.72
CA PHE A 63 -19.13 7.86 -8.45
C PHE A 63 -18.50 9.19 -8.89
N PRO A 64 -19.12 9.95 -9.82
CA PRO A 64 -18.58 11.24 -10.30
C PRO A 64 -18.43 12.32 -9.22
N THR A 65 -19.13 12.18 -8.10
CA THR A 65 -19.00 13.07 -6.94
C THR A 65 -17.82 12.72 -6.03
N GLY A 66 -17.05 11.69 -6.39
CA GLY A 66 -16.11 11.02 -5.51
C GLY A 66 -16.82 10.05 -4.58
N GLN A 67 -16.03 9.22 -3.90
CA GLN A 67 -16.53 8.26 -2.92
C GLN A 67 -15.52 8.04 -1.80
N ILE A 68 -16.01 7.49 -0.69
CA ILE A 68 -15.17 7.00 0.40
C ILE A 68 -15.15 5.47 0.31
N ILE A 69 -13.96 4.90 0.36
CA ILE A 69 -13.75 3.46 0.47
C ILE A 69 -13.17 3.11 1.83
N ALA A 70 -13.51 1.93 2.34
CA ALA A 70 -12.92 1.38 3.55
C ALA A 70 -11.79 0.41 3.15
N VAL A 71 -10.59 0.66 3.65
CA VAL A 71 -9.43 -0.23 3.53
C VAL A 71 -9.09 -0.78 4.91
N GLN A 72 -8.41 -1.93 4.94
CA GLN A 72 -7.96 -2.55 6.18
C GLN A 72 -6.44 -2.68 6.18
N VAL A 73 -5.84 -2.37 7.32
CA VAL A 73 -4.41 -2.60 7.61
C VAL A 73 -4.35 -3.49 8.84
N ASP A 74 -3.63 -4.61 8.78
CA ASP A 74 -3.41 -5.47 9.94
C ASP A 74 -2.07 -5.13 10.60
N LEU A 75 -2.11 -4.26 11.61
CA LEU A 75 -0.92 -3.80 12.31
C LEU A 75 -0.44 -4.83 13.34
N THR A 76 0.46 -5.71 12.92
CA THR A 76 1.01 -6.77 13.76
C THR A 76 2.15 -6.33 14.68
N VAL A 77 2.84 -5.25 14.34
CA VAL A 77 3.87 -4.64 15.19
C VAL A 77 3.77 -3.13 15.06
N ASN A 78 3.61 -2.46 16.19
CA ASN A 78 3.48 -1.02 16.24
C ASN A 78 4.84 -0.36 16.38
N HIS A 79 5.26 0.36 15.33
CA HIS A 79 6.51 1.12 15.29
C HIS A 79 6.27 2.64 15.28
N LEU A 80 5.10 3.09 15.75
CA LEU A 80 4.65 4.49 15.72
C LEU A 80 4.74 5.09 14.31
N GLY A 81 4.73 6.41 14.16
CA GLY A 81 4.81 7.05 12.84
C GLY A 81 3.44 7.17 12.18
N TYR A 82 3.35 6.95 10.86
CA TYR A 82 2.11 7.19 10.12
C TYR A 82 1.95 6.33 8.86
N PHE A 83 0.71 6.12 8.47
CA PHE A 83 0.32 5.55 7.18
C PHE A 83 0.01 6.64 6.16
N GLU A 84 0.39 6.39 4.91
CA GLU A 84 -0.04 7.11 3.71
C GLU A 84 -0.60 6.12 2.69
N PHE A 85 -1.53 6.59 1.86
CA PHE A 85 -2.08 5.80 0.76
C PHE A 85 -1.97 6.57 -0.56
N ARG A 86 -1.57 5.86 -1.61
CA ARG A 86 -1.45 6.41 -2.97
C ARG A 86 -2.18 5.51 -3.97
N LEU A 87 -2.62 6.08 -5.09
CA LEU A 87 -3.41 5.35 -6.08
C LEU A 87 -2.97 5.66 -7.52
N CYS A 88 -2.60 4.64 -8.28
CA CYS A 88 -2.32 4.81 -9.71
C CYS A 88 -3.40 4.15 -10.57
N GLU A 89 -3.87 4.86 -11.58
CA GLU A 89 -4.70 4.35 -12.68
C GLU A 89 -3.82 3.59 -13.70
N HIS A 90 -3.39 2.38 -13.33
CA HIS A 90 -2.34 1.65 -14.05
C HIS A 90 -2.83 0.89 -15.29
N ASN A 91 -3.98 0.20 -15.18
CA ASN A 91 -4.71 -0.48 -16.25
C ASN A 91 -3.92 -1.55 -17.04
N ASP A 92 -2.77 -2.00 -16.52
CA ASP A 92 -1.94 -3.02 -17.16
C ASP A 92 -1.19 -3.86 -16.11
N THR A 93 -1.72 -5.04 -15.80
CA THR A 93 -1.11 -5.94 -14.80
C THR A 93 0.24 -6.52 -15.21
N SER A 94 0.66 -6.36 -16.47
CA SER A 94 1.88 -6.95 -17.01
C SER A 94 3.11 -6.03 -16.91
N THR A 95 2.90 -4.75 -16.64
CA THR A 95 3.99 -3.76 -16.56
C THR A 95 4.24 -3.32 -15.13
N PRO A 96 5.51 -3.16 -14.70
CA PRO A 96 5.82 -2.64 -13.38
C PRO A 96 5.28 -1.21 -13.20
N ILE A 97 4.62 -0.99 -12.07
CA ILE A 97 4.14 0.32 -11.66
C ILE A 97 5.31 1.25 -11.29
N SER A 98 5.20 2.55 -11.59
CA SER A 98 6.17 3.55 -11.17
C SER A 98 5.71 4.31 -9.93
N GLN A 99 6.66 4.68 -9.06
CA GLN A 99 6.37 5.55 -7.91
C GLN A 99 5.81 6.91 -8.36
N ALA A 100 6.22 7.42 -9.53
CA ALA A 100 5.72 8.69 -10.07
C ALA A 100 4.21 8.66 -10.35
N CYS A 101 3.65 7.53 -10.82
CA CYS A 101 2.20 7.42 -11.00
C CYS A 101 1.46 7.43 -9.66
N LEU A 102 2.00 6.75 -8.65
CA LEU A 102 1.43 6.72 -7.32
C LEU A 102 1.49 8.10 -6.64
N ASP A 103 2.62 8.80 -6.76
CA ASP A 103 2.83 10.12 -6.19
C ASP A 103 1.93 11.20 -6.82
N ALA A 104 1.43 10.98 -8.03
CA ALA A 104 0.46 11.87 -8.67
C ALA A 104 -0.89 11.91 -7.90
N ASN A 105 -1.19 10.88 -7.10
CA ASN A 105 -2.44 10.78 -6.34
C ASN A 105 -2.19 10.28 -4.92
N LEU A 106 -1.70 11.15 -4.05
CA LEU A 106 -1.75 10.95 -2.60
C LEU A 106 -3.20 11.06 -2.12
N LEU A 107 -3.73 9.98 -1.55
CA LEU A 107 -5.12 9.93 -1.10
C LEU A 107 -5.30 10.65 0.24
N GLN A 108 -6.46 11.27 0.38
CA GLN A 108 -6.91 11.83 1.66
C GLN A 108 -7.73 10.79 2.43
N PHE A 109 -7.61 10.82 3.75
CA PHE A 109 -8.54 10.16 4.65
C PHE A 109 -9.89 10.91 4.68
N ALA A 110 -10.91 10.29 5.27
CA ALA A 110 -12.24 10.88 5.39
C ALA A 110 -12.24 12.24 6.12
N ASP A 111 -11.30 12.47 7.05
CA ASP A 111 -11.13 13.74 7.76
C ASP A 111 -10.35 14.82 6.98
N GLY A 112 -9.90 14.51 5.75
CA GLY A 112 -9.15 15.41 4.89
C GLY A 112 -7.63 15.40 5.10
N SER A 113 -7.13 14.69 6.11
CA SER A 113 -5.71 14.48 6.31
C SER A 113 -5.14 13.56 5.23
N THR A 114 -3.83 13.61 4.98
CA THR A 114 -3.13 12.65 4.09
C THR A 114 -2.33 11.61 4.87
N ARG A 115 -2.32 11.71 6.19
CA ARG A 115 -1.57 10.84 7.10
C ARG A 115 -2.45 10.37 8.24
N HIS A 116 -2.44 9.07 8.46
CA HIS A 116 -3.00 8.48 9.67
C HIS A 116 -1.86 8.15 10.64
N TYR A 117 -1.79 8.88 11.75
CA TYR A 117 -0.77 8.66 12.76
C TYR A 117 -1.11 7.46 13.63
N VAL A 118 -0.18 6.51 13.70
CA VAL A 118 -0.29 5.30 14.52
C VAL A 118 -0.07 5.67 15.99
N ARG A 119 -1.06 5.39 16.84
CA ARG A 119 -1.01 5.65 18.28
C ARG A 119 -0.40 4.47 19.01
N GLU A 120 0.12 4.70 20.22
CA GLU A 120 0.82 3.67 21.02
C GLU A 120 0.02 2.38 21.25
N ARG A 121 -1.31 2.47 21.29
CA ARG A 121 -2.20 1.32 21.56
C ARG A 121 -2.81 0.71 20.30
N ASP A 122 -2.49 1.22 19.12
CA ASP A 122 -3.02 0.70 17.87
C ASP A 122 -2.39 -0.66 17.57
N TYR A 123 -3.23 -1.65 17.26
CA TYR A 123 -2.81 -3.02 16.97
C TYR A 123 -3.94 -3.78 16.24
N GLY A 124 -3.58 -4.81 15.47
CA GLY A 124 -4.51 -5.66 14.73
C GLY A 124 -5.16 -4.94 13.54
N VAL A 125 -6.32 -5.46 13.13
CA VAL A 125 -7.04 -4.97 11.93
C VAL A 125 -7.68 -3.60 12.18
N MET A 126 -7.12 -2.58 11.54
CA MET A 126 -7.61 -1.20 11.53
C MET A 126 -8.37 -0.94 10.23
N THR A 127 -9.60 -0.42 10.34
CA THR A 127 -10.37 0.03 9.17
C THR A 127 -10.17 1.53 8.97
N LEU A 128 -9.64 1.91 7.82
CA LEU A 128 -9.33 3.30 7.45
C LEU A 128 -10.18 3.72 6.25
N ASN A 129 -10.70 4.94 6.30
CA ASN A 129 -11.59 5.46 5.26
C ASN A 129 -10.84 6.43 4.35
N LEU A 130 -10.74 6.12 3.07
CA LEU A 130 -10.01 6.89 2.07
C LEU A 130 -10.96 7.52 1.05
N ARG A 131 -10.68 8.76 0.67
CA ARG A 131 -11.37 9.47 -0.39
C ARG A 131 -10.75 9.12 -1.74
N ILE A 132 -11.56 8.60 -2.64
CA ILE A 132 -11.17 8.38 -4.03
C ILE A 132 -11.48 9.66 -4.82
N PRO A 133 -10.51 10.25 -5.56
CA PRO A 133 -10.76 11.40 -6.39
C PRO A 133 -11.85 11.11 -7.45
N PRO A 134 -12.74 12.07 -7.74
CA PRO A 134 -13.86 11.89 -8.67
C PRO A 134 -13.43 11.63 -10.11
N THR A 135 -12.15 11.85 -10.44
CA THR A 135 -11.61 11.66 -11.79
C THR A 135 -11.07 10.25 -12.03
N VAL A 136 -10.91 9.44 -10.98
CA VAL A 136 -10.24 8.13 -11.07
C VAL A 136 -11.19 7.04 -11.53
N VAL A 137 -10.86 6.41 -12.66
CA VAL A 137 -11.56 5.25 -13.21
C VAL A 137 -10.55 4.28 -13.81
N CYS A 138 -10.56 3.02 -13.36
CA CYS A 138 -9.55 2.04 -13.76
C CYS A 138 -10.10 0.62 -13.74
N THR A 139 -9.72 -0.17 -14.74
CA THR A 139 -9.93 -1.63 -14.76
C THR A 139 -8.95 -2.34 -13.84
N GLN A 140 -7.78 -1.73 -13.63
CA GLN A 140 -6.82 -2.10 -12.60
C GLN A 140 -6.11 -0.84 -12.10
N CYS A 141 -6.32 -0.51 -10.83
CA CYS A 141 -5.56 0.47 -10.10
C CYS A 141 -4.61 -0.25 -9.14
N VAL A 142 -3.45 0.36 -8.91
CA VAL A 142 -2.55 -0.03 -7.82
C VAL A 142 -2.80 0.91 -6.64
N LEU A 143 -3.34 0.38 -5.55
CA LEU A 143 -3.39 1.06 -4.25
C LEU A 143 -2.11 0.71 -3.48
N GLN A 144 -1.29 1.71 -3.19
CA GLN A 144 -0.09 1.56 -2.36
C GLN A 144 -0.40 2.06 -0.94
N TRP A 145 -0.20 1.19 0.05
CA TRP A 145 -0.02 1.57 1.44
C TRP A 145 1.47 1.78 1.70
N LYS A 146 1.79 2.86 2.40
CA LYS A 146 3.13 3.14 2.92
C LYS A 146 3.03 3.36 4.42
N TYR A 147 3.80 2.62 5.19
CA TYR A 147 4.03 2.87 6.60
C TYR A 147 5.42 3.49 6.79
N HIS A 148 5.46 4.75 7.18
CA HIS A 148 6.68 5.39 7.66
C HIS A 148 6.71 5.28 9.18
N THR A 149 7.59 4.43 9.72
CA THR A 149 7.71 4.24 11.17
C THR A 149 8.24 5.50 11.86
N GLY A 150 8.20 5.53 13.19
CA GLY A 150 8.60 6.70 13.96
C GLY A 150 9.23 6.37 15.30
N ASN A 151 9.75 5.16 15.48
CA ASN A 151 10.32 4.70 16.74
C ASN A 151 11.85 4.77 16.78
N SER A 152 12.52 5.09 15.67
CA SER A 152 13.98 5.22 15.65
C SER A 152 14.41 6.64 16.02
N TRP A 153 15.48 6.76 16.81
CA TRP A 153 16.12 8.06 17.06
C TRP A 153 17.01 8.44 15.88
N GLY A 154 16.93 9.69 15.43
CA GLY A 154 17.81 10.19 14.39
C GLY A 154 17.86 11.71 14.36
N ARG A 155 18.45 12.24 13.29
CA ARG A 155 18.58 13.68 13.04
C ARG A 155 18.24 13.97 11.57
N ASP A 156 17.46 15.02 11.35
CA ASP A 156 17.13 15.55 10.04
C ASP A 156 17.10 17.10 10.07
N LYS A 157 16.54 17.72 9.03
CA LYS A 157 16.40 19.19 8.95
C LYS A 157 15.44 19.76 10.00
N GLY A 158 14.55 18.96 10.55
CA GLY A 158 13.55 19.36 11.54
C GLY A 158 14.03 19.23 12.98
N GLY A 159 15.15 18.54 13.24
CA GLY A 159 15.72 18.40 14.58
C GLY A 159 16.38 17.05 14.80
N GLU A 160 16.51 16.69 16.07
CA GLU A 160 16.97 15.37 16.51
C GLU A 160 16.04 14.80 17.58
N GLY A 161 15.82 13.48 17.55
CA GLY A 161 14.84 12.84 18.40
C GLY A 161 14.30 11.53 17.83
N ILE A 162 13.38 10.92 18.58
CA ILE A 162 12.58 9.79 18.10
C ILE A 162 11.70 10.26 16.93
N GLY A 163 11.70 9.49 15.84
CA GLY A 163 10.97 9.80 14.61
C GLY A 163 11.68 10.76 13.66
N HIS A 164 12.87 11.27 14.02
CA HIS A 164 13.69 12.08 13.12
C HIS A 164 14.67 11.23 12.32
N GLY A 165 15.08 11.73 11.15
CA GLY A 165 16.06 11.08 10.30
C GLY A 165 15.53 9.80 9.64
N PRO A 166 16.42 8.88 9.24
CA PRO A 166 16.06 7.59 8.65
C PRO A 166 15.12 6.78 9.56
N GLN A 167 13.95 6.45 9.03
CA GLN A 167 12.99 5.54 9.68
C GLN A 167 12.77 4.33 8.78
N GLU A 168 12.53 3.16 9.38
CA GLU A 168 12.13 1.99 8.62
C GLU A 168 10.81 2.27 7.90
N GLU A 169 10.68 1.78 6.67
CA GLU A 169 9.44 1.93 5.92
C GLU A 169 8.95 0.57 5.41
N PHE A 170 7.63 0.39 5.46
CA PHE A 170 6.94 -0.75 4.90
C PHE A 170 6.05 -0.28 3.77
N TYR A 171 5.93 -1.11 2.74
CA TYR A 171 5.08 -0.84 1.61
C TYR A 171 4.26 -2.07 1.29
N GLY A 172 3.05 -1.82 0.79
CA GLY A 172 2.11 -2.85 0.36
C GLY A 172 1.34 -2.36 -0.84
N CYS A 173 1.19 -3.21 -1.85
CA CYS A 173 0.40 -2.90 -3.05
C CYS A 173 -0.80 -3.82 -3.15
N SER A 174 -1.88 -3.32 -3.75
CA SER A 174 -3.02 -4.15 -4.10
C SER A 174 -3.73 -3.67 -5.35
N ASP A 175 -4.06 -4.64 -6.19
CA ASP A 175 -4.81 -4.42 -7.41
C ASP A 175 -6.30 -4.29 -7.05
N ILE A 176 -6.89 -3.14 -7.36
CA ILE A 176 -8.32 -2.86 -7.21
C ILE A 176 -8.90 -2.35 -8.54
N ALA A 177 -10.21 -2.33 -8.69
CA ALA A 177 -10.87 -1.69 -9.83
C ALA A 177 -11.81 -0.59 -9.35
N ILE A 178 -11.95 0.47 -10.15
CA ILE A 178 -12.93 1.55 -9.94
C ILE A 178 -13.68 1.72 -11.25
N LEU A 179 -14.91 1.18 -11.32
CA LEU A 179 -15.65 1.04 -12.58
C LEU A 179 -17.13 1.43 -12.42
N PRO A 180 -17.82 1.88 -13.48
CA PRO A 180 -19.27 2.14 -13.43
C PRO A 180 -20.08 0.91 -13.04
N ASN A 181 -19.62 -0.28 -13.42
CA ASN A 181 -20.17 -1.56 -13.04
C ASN A 181 -19.05 -2.54 -12.61
N CYS A 182 -19.30 -3.29 -11.54
CA CYS A 182 -18.39 -4.27 -10.96
C CYS A 182 -18.79 -5.73 -11.23
N ASP A 183 -19.91 -5.97 -11.90
CA ASP A 183 -20.45 -7.33 -12.12
C ASP A 183 -19.42 -8.26 -12.78
N ASP A 184 -18.71 -7.77 -13.80
CA ASP A 184 -17.74 -8.54 -14.58
C ASP A 184 -16.40 -8.83 -13.86
N VAL A 185 -16.11 -8.12 -12.76
CA VAL A 185 -14.86 -8.29 -12.01
C VAL A 185 -14.94 -9.48 -11.06
N THR A 186 -16.16 -9.82 -10.61
CA THR A 186 -16.39 -10.92 -9.64
C THR A 186 -16.17 -12.31 -10.24
N GLY A 187 -16.19 -12.44 -11.57
CA GLY A 187 -15.97 -13.71 -12.29
C GLY A 187 -14.51 -14.20 -12.34
N LYS A 188 -13.54 -13.42 -11.86
CA LYS A 188 -12.12 -13.78 -11.81
C LYS A 188 -11.57 -14.01 -10.39
N ALA A 189 -12.44 -13.97 -9.37
CA ALA A 189 -12.03 -14.37 -8.01
C ALA A 189 -11.62 -15.86 -8.03
N ALA A 190 -10.34 -16.10 -7.75
CA ALA A 190 -9.67 -17.38 -7.85
C ALA A 190 -10.50 -18.54 -7.28
N THR A 191 -10.80 -19.53 -8.13
CA THR A 191 -11.11 -20.88 -7.68
C THR A 191 -9.97 -21.39 -6.79
N PRO A 192 -10.25 -21.87 -5.57
CA PRO A 192 -9.23 -22.47 -4.73
C PRO A 192 -8.88 -23.85 -5.28
N HIS A 193 -7.61 -24.05 -5.67
CA HIS A 193 -6.99 -25.36 -5.75
C HIS A 193 -6.09 -25.54 -4.53
#